data_AF-A0A6G2W1Z8-F1
#
_entry.id   AF-A0A6G2W1Z8-F1
#
_cell.length_a   1.000
_cell.length_b   1.000
_cell.length_c   1.000
_cell.angle_alpha   90.00
_cell.angle_beta   90.00
_cell.angle_gamma   90.00
#
_symmetry.space_group_name_H-M   'P 1'
#
loop_
_entity.id
_entity.type
_entity.pdbx_description
1 polymer ?
#
loop_
_entity_poly.entity_id
_entity_poly.type
_entity_poly.pdbx_seq_one_letter_code
_entity_poly.pdbx_strand_id
1 'polypeptide(L)'
;GAALRTLTEATTPALARRVAALVQEAVRLRPETAGQVAGCVDRRLEQGPTARPVLLPLVTGLLDGGPEQVRAALATVLAAAGTPASRPLRRELLESLLDRERDPAVLDAVLHAAAAQGDADMDRSGGGDMGRSGAGDPVEAPYRREDEIRGLVHRTGLLLVRTPEGATLLDRGLADLGRHVPGFAARMARWLTEAPDDWAGMVGPGARRTIENLAGVRVPA
;
A
#
# COMPACT_ATOMS: atom_id res chain seq x y z
N GLY A 1 -14.99 35.37 -9.84
CA GLY A 1 -15.87 34.79 -8.80
C GLY A 1 -16.61 33.55 -9.28
N ALA A 2 -17.50 33.69 -10.27
CA ALA A 2 -18.28 32.56 -10.82
C ALA A 2 -17.49 31.72 -11.83
N ALA A 3 -16.75 32.33 -12.76
CA ALA A 3 -16.02 31.61 -13.82
C ALA A 3 -14.92 30.64 -13.33
N LEU A 4 -14.22 30.99 -12.23
CA LEU A 4 -13.27 30.07 -11.59
C LEU A 4 -13.98 28.90 -10.91
N ARG A 5 -15.19 29.13 -10.38
CA ARG A 5 -16.04 28.08 -9.77
C ARG A 5 -16.54 27.11 -10.84
N THR A 6 -16.95 27.63 -12.00
CA THR A 6 -17.34 26.86 -13.19
C THR A 6 -16.16 26.08 -13.79
N LEU A 7 -14.93 26.61 -13.74
CA LEU A 7 -13.72 25.89 -14.15
C LEU A 7 -13.32 24.78 -13.19
N THR A 8 -13.51 24.96 -11.87
CA THR A 8 -13.33 23.88 -10.89
C THR A 8 -14.39 22.79 -11.00
N GLU A 9 -15.66 23.16 -11.25
CA GLU A 9 -16.73 22.21 -11.62
C GLU A 9 -16.43 21.54 -12.97
N ALA A 10 -15.70 22.22 -13.86
CA ALA A 10 -15.19 21.71 -15.14
C ALA A 10 -13.75 21.20 -15.08
N THR A 11 -13.22 20.80 -13.91
CA THR A 11 -12.01 19.95 -13.84
C THR A 11 -12.39 18.56 -14.36
N THR A 12 -12.68 18.49 -15.65
CA THR A 12 -13.29 17.34 -16.31
C THR A 12 -12.28 16.20 -16.34
N PRO A 13 -12.73 14.93 -16.34
CA PRO A 13 -11.86 13.77 -16.48
C PRO A 13 -10.87 13.86 -17.66
N ALA A 14 -11.21 14.62 -18.70
CA ALA A 14 -10.33 14.92 -19.83
C ALA A 14 -9.10 15.78 -19.43
N LEU A 15 -9.27 16.78 -18.56
CA LEU A 15 -8.15 17.57 -18.04
C LEU A 15 -7.27 16.74 -17.12
N ALA A 16 -7.86 15.87 -16.28
CA ALA A 16 -7.11 14.96 -15.42
C ALA A 16 -6.17 14.04 -16.22
N ARG A 17 -6.64 13.48 -17.34
CA ARG A 17 -5.80 12.67 -18.25
C ARG A 17 -4.66 13.47 -18.89
N ARG A 18 -4.91 14.71 -19.31
CA ARG A 18 -3.86 15.60 -19.85
C ARG A 18 -2.81 15.94 -18.78
N VAL A 19 -3.25 16.24 -17.56
CA VAL A 19 -2.35 16.48 -16.43
C VAL A 19 -1.53 15.23 -16.13
N ALA A 20 -2.14 14.04 -16.16
CA ALA A 20 -1.41 12.78 -16.00
C ALA A 20 -0.28 12.67 -17.04
N ALA A 21 -0.56 12.85 -18.32
CA ALA A 21 0.45 12.79 -19.38
C ALA A 21 1.60 13.80 -19.17
N LEU A 22 1.29 15.03 -18.75
CA LEU A 22 2.31 16.04 -18.44
C LEU A 22 3.17 15.66 -17.24
N VAL A 23 2.56 15.12 -16.18
CA VAL A 23 3.27 14.66 -14.98
C VAL A 23 4.17 13.48 -15.33
N GLN A 24 3.69 12.53 -16.13
CA GLN A 24 4.50 11.41 -16.60
C GLN A 24 5.74 11.91 -17.33
N GLU A 25 5.59 12.89 -18.24
CA GLU A 25 6.71 13.46 -18.98
C GLU A 25 7.69 14.21 -18.07
N ALA A 26 7.18 15.01 -17.14
CA ALA A 26 8.02 15.71 -16.17
C ALA A 26 8.85 14.75 -15.31
N VAL A 27 8.28 13.62 -14.90
CA VAL A 27 8.99 12.60 -14.13
C VAL A 27 9.97 11.81 -14.99
N ARG A 28 9.67 11.53 -16.26
CA ARG A 28 10.66 10.91 -17.17
C ARG A 28 11.93 11.76 -17.27
N LEU A 29 11.78 13.07 -17.30
CA LEU A 29 12.90 14.01 -17.33
C LEU A 29 13.58 14.18 -15.96
N ARG A 30 12.82 14.04 -14.86
CA ARG A 30 13.30 14.19 -13.47
C ARG A 30 12.68 13.16 -12.54
N PRO A 31 13.21 11.92 -12.51
CA PRO A 31 12.64 10.81 -11.74
C PRO A 31 12.52 11.10 -10.24
N GLU A 32 13.41 11.93 -9.68
CA GLU A 32 13.42 12.36 -8.29
C GLU A 32 12.14 13.12 -7.86
N THR A 33 11.36 13.63 -8.81
CA THR A 33 10.09 14.33 -8.53
C THR A 33 8.92 13.40 -8.23
N ALA A 34 9.06 12.09 -8.47
CA ALA A 34 7.99 11.11 -8.26
C ALA A 34 7.42 11.13 -6.83
N GLY A 35 8.28 11.25 -5.82
CA GLY A 35 7.84 11.36 -4.41
C GLY A 35 7.02 12.63 -4.14
N GLN A 36 7.33 13.75 -4.80
CA GLN A 36 6.57 14.99 -4.67
C GLN A 36 5.18 14.88 -5.29
N VAL A 37 5.08 14.19 -6.44
CA VAL A 37 3.80 13.87 -7.10
C VAL A 37 2.95 13.00 -6.19
N ALA A 38 3.53 11.92 -5.65
CA ALA A 38 2.82 11.02 -4.75
C ALA A 38 2.34 11.74 -3.48
N GLY A 39 3.17 12.59 -2.86
CA GLY A 39 2.76 13.40 -1.71
C GLY A 39 1.66 14.42 -2.03
N CYS A 40 1.57 14.92 -3.27
CA CYS A 40 0.46 15.76 -3.70
C CYS A 40 -0.84 14.98 -3.82
N VAL A 41 -0.78 13.77 -4.39
CA VAL A 41 -1.92 12.84 -4.47
C VAL A 41 -2.39 12.44 -3.07
N ASP A 42 -1.46 12.10 -2.17
CA ASP A 42 -1.75 11.73 -0.78
C ASP A 42 -2.54 12.83 -0.06
N ARG A 43 -2.04 14.08 -0.05
CA ARG A 43 -2.75 15.22 0.54
C ARG A 43 -4.14 15.45 -0.06
N ARG A 44 -4.33 15.10 -1.33
CA ARG A 44 -5.60 15.29 -2.03
C ARG A 44 -6.56 14.13 -1.77
N LEU A 45 -6.06 12.91 -1.56
CA LEU A 45 -6.85 11.77 -1.09
C LEU A 45 -7.44 12.06 0.29
N GLU A 46 -6.69 12.76 1.14
CA GLU A 46 -7.13 13.18 2.48
C GLU A 46 -8.25 14.22 2.47
N GLN A 47 -8.54 14.85 1.33
CA GLN A 47 -9.73 15.71 1.17
C GLN A 47 -11.04 14.90 1.04
N GLY A 48 -10.93 13.58 0.96
CA GLY A 48 -12.06 12.66 0.98
C GLY A 48 -12.79 12.56 -0.37
N PRO A 49 -14.08 12.20 -0.36
CA PRO A 49 -14.81 11.78 -1.57
C PRO A 49 -14.98 12.89 -2.61
N THR A 50 -14.88 14.16 -2.21
CA THR A 50 -14.99 15.33 -3.12
C THR A 50 -13.83 15.39 -4.12
N ALA A 51 -12.66 14.82 -3.78
CA ALA A 51 -11.52 14.78 -4.68
C ALA A 51 -11.60 13.64 -5.72
N ARG A 52 -12.48 12.65 -5.50
CA ARG A 52 -12.57 11.42 -6.33
C ARG A 52 -12.73 11.69 -7.83
N PRO A 53 -13.61 12.60 -8.31
CA PRO A 53 -13.82 12.79 -9.75
C PRO A 53 -12.58 13.27 -10.51
N VAL A 54 -11.65 13.94 -9.82
CA VAL A 54 -10.38 14.42 -10.41
C VAL A 54 -9.27 13.41 -10.16
N LEU A 55 -9.18 12.85 -8.96
CA LEU A 55 -8.11 11.94 -8.57
C LEU A 55 -8.18 10.61 -9.29
N LEU A 56 -9.37 10.01 -9.42
CA LEU A 56 -9.52 8.70 -10.03
C LEU A 56 -8.94 8.66 -11.46
N PRO A 57 -9.35 9.53 -12.41
CA PRO A 57 -8.78 9.53 -13.76
C PRO A 57 -7.31 10.00 -13.82
N LEU A 58 -6.87 10.87 -12.89
CA LEU A 58 -5.48 11.31 -12.82
C LEU A 58 -4.56 10.15 -12.40
N VAL A 59 -4.86 9.51 -11.27
CA VAL A 59 -4.04 8.44 -10.71
C VAL A 59 -4.09 7.21 -11.61
N THR A 60 -5.26 6.83 -12.12
CA THR A 60 -5.36 5.72 -13.10
C THR A 60 -4.49 6.00 -14.32
N GLY A 61 -4.51 7.22 -14.87
CA GLY A 61 -3.62 7.60 -15.97
C GLY A 61 -2.13 7.51 -15.61
N LEU A 62 -1.74 7.92 -14.39
CA LEU A 62 -0.37 7.78 -13.90
C LEU A 62 0.04 6.31 -13.73
N LEU A 63 -0.88 5.43 -13.33
CA LEU A 63 -0.64 4.00 -13.16
C LEU A 63 -0.54 3.26 -14.51
N ASP A 64 -1.37 3.61 -15.50
CA ASP A 64 -1.43 2.91 -16.78
C ASP A 64 -0.21 3.14 -17.68
N GLY A 65 0.47 4.29 -17.56
CA GLY A 65 1.56 4.66 -18.46
C GLY A 65 2.68 5.47 -17.82
N GLY A 66 2.68 5.61 -16.50
CA GLY A 66 3.70 6.37 -15.79
C GLY A 66 5.04 5.63 -15.66
N PRO A 67 6.14 6.37 -15.50
CA PRO A 67 7.43 5.80 -15.12
C PRO A 67 7.30 4.95 -13.86
N GLU A 68 8.12 3.90 -13.76
CA GLU A 68 8.23 3.03 -12.59
C GLU A 68 8.29 3.84 -11.28
N GLN A 69 9.07 4.91 -11.24
CA GLN A 69 9.26 5.72 -10.03
C GLN A 69 7.96 6.35 -9.54
N VAL A 70 7.10 6.83 -10.45
CA VAL A 70 5.77 7.35 -10.09
C VAL A 70 4.85 6.24 -9.64
N ARG A 71 4.85 5.10 -10.33
CA ARG A 71 4.01 3.95 -9.96
C ARG A 71 4.40 3.43 -8.57
N ALA A 72 5.69 3.28 -8.28
CA ALA A 72 6.21 2.88 -6.98
C ALA A 72 5.88 3.90 -5.88
N ALA A 73 6.06 5.20 -6.14
CA ALA A 73 5.73 6.23 -5.17
C ALA A 73 4.20 6.29 -4.89
N LEU A 74 3.38 6.11 -5.92
CA LEU A 74 1.92 6.00 -5.75
C LEU A 74 1.53 4.71 -5.02
N ALA A 75 2.20 3.59 -5.29
CA ALA A 75 1.99 2.34 -4.57
C ALA A 75 2.16 2.52 -3.06
N THR A 76 3.22 3.22 -2.62
CA THR A 76 3.42 3.53 -1.20
C THR A 76 2.24 4.31 -0.60
N VAL A 77 1.71 5.30 -1.33
CA VAL A 77 0.56 6.10 -0.89
C VAL A 77 -0.71 5.25 -0.85
N LEU A 78 -1.01 4.51 -1.90
CA LEU A 78 -2.25 3.73 -2.01
C LEU A 78 -2.29 2.57 -1.01
N ALA A 79 -1.14 1.99 -0.69
CA ALA A 79 -0.99 0.94 0.31
C ALA A 79 -0.75 1.47 1.73
N ALA A 80 -0.78 2.78 1.97
CA ALA A 80 -0.77 3.33 3.33
C ALA A 80 -2.18 3.29 3.94
N ALA A 81 -2.26 3.27 5.27
CA ALA A 81 -3.52 3.15 6.01
C ALA A 81 -4.58 4.22 5.69
N GLY A 82 -4.13 5.45 5.41
CA GLY A 82 -4.97 6.62 5.15
C GLY A 82 -5.94 6.98 6.28
N THR A 83 -6.71 8.05 6.11
CA THR A 83 -7.90 8.33 6.93
C THR A 83 -9.13 7.56 6.45
N PRO A 84 -10.17 7.39 7.29
CA PRO A 84 -11.44 6.77 6.88
C PRO A 84 -12.05 7.36 5.60
N ALA A 85 -11.88 8.67 5.36
CA ALA A 85 -12.39 9.34 4.16
C ALA A 85 -11.62 8.96 2.88
N SER A 86 -10.33 8.66 2.99
CA SER A 86 -9.47 8.31 1.85
C SER A 86 -9.47 6.82 1.52
N ARG A 87 -9.74 5.94 2.51
CA ARG A 87 -9.63 4.48 2.40
C ARG A 87 -10.39 3.86 1.23
N PRO A 88 -11.66 4.20 0.94
CA PRO A 88 -12.37 3.58 -0.18
C PRO A 88 -11.69 3.82 -1.53
N LEU A 89 -11.23 5.05 -1.77
CA LEU A 89 -10.56 5.41 -3.02
C LEU A 89 -9.12 4.85 -3.09
N ARG A 90 -8.40 4.83 -1.97
CA ARG A 90 -7.08 4.16 -1.90
C ARG A 90 -7.20 2.69 -2.27
N ARG A 91 -8.19 1.98 -1.71
CA ARG A 91 -8.44 0.56 -2.00
C ARG A 91 -8.80 0.32 -3.46
N GLU A 92 -9.72 1.09 -4.03
CA GLU A 92 -10.12 1.01 -5.45
C GLU A 92 -8.91 1.19 -6.40
N LEU A 93 -8.06 2.18 -6.11
CA LEU A 93 -6.85 2.46 -6.90
C LEU A 93 -5.76 1.41 -6.70
N LEU A 94 -5.58 0.90 -5.47
CA LEU A 94 -4.63 -0.17 -5.15
C LEU A 94 -5.03 -1.47 -5.83
N GLU A 95 -6.30 -1.83 -5.82
CA GLU A 95 -6.82 -3.00 -6.55
C GLU A 95 -6.55 -2.84 -8.06
N SER A 96 -6.82 -1.67 -8.62
CA SER A 96 -6.53 -1.36 -10.02
C SER A 96 -5.04 -1.46 -10.38
N LEU A 97 -4.16 -1.06 -9.46
CA LEU A 97 -2.71 -1.22 -9.58
C LEU A 97 -2.33 -2.71 -9.60
N LEU A 98 -2.75 -3.46 -8.59
CA LEU A 98 -2.37 -4.88 -8.42
C LEU A 98 -2.91 -5.79 -9.53
N ASP A 99 -4.00 -5.42 -10.20
CA ASP A 99 -4.54 -6.16 -11.33
C ASP A 99 -3.66 -6.08 -12.59
N ARG A 100 -2.89 -4.99 -12.75
CA ARG A 100 -2.13 -4.70 -13.97
C ARG A 100 -0.62 -4.76 -13.77
N GLU A 101 -0.15 -4.51 -12.55
CA GLU A 101 1.26 -4.33 -12.25
C GLU A 101 2.08 -5.61 -12.49
N ARG A 102 3.23 -5.43 -13.15
CA ARG A 102 4.20 -6.48 -13.49
C ARG A 102 5.58 -6.18 -12.95
N ASP A 103 5.83 -4.92 -12.60
CA ASP A 103 7.13 -4.41 -12.19
C ASP A 103 7.40 -4.78 -10.72
N PRO A 104 8.44 -5.59 -10.45
CA PRO A 104 8.75 -6.01 -9.09
C PRO A 104 9.04 -4.85 -8.14
N ALA A 105 9.61 -3.74 -8.62
CA ALA A 105 9.93 -2.60 -7.76
C ALA A 105 8.67 -1.89 -7.24
N VAL A 106 7.63 -1.82 -8.07
CA VAL A 106 6.34 -1.24 -7.67
C VAL A 106 5.63 -2.15 -6.66
N LEU A 107 5.67 -3.46 -6.88
CA LEU A 107 5.09 -4.44 -5.95
C LEU A 107 5.85 -4.47 -4.62
N ASP A 108 7.18 -4.34 -4.64
CA ASP A 108 7.99 -4.21 -3.43
C ASP A 108 7.64 -2.95 -2.62
N ALA A 109 7.32 -1.84 -3.29
CA ALA A 109 6.83 -0.63 -2.62
C ALA A 109 5.46 -0.85 -1.94
N VAL A 110 4.56 -1.62 -2.55
CA VAL A 110 3.28 -2.04 -1.91
C VAL A 110 3.57 -2.88 -0.66
N LEU A 111 4.47 -3.87 -0.76
CA LEU A 111 4.83 -4.76 0.33
C LEU A 111 5.34 -3.99 1.55
N HIS A 112 6.28 -3.07 1.35
CA HIS A 112 6.84 -2.26 2.43
C HIS A 112 5.79 -1.35 3.08
N ALA A 113 4.95 -0.71 2.27
CA ALA A 113 3.88 0.15 2.78
C ALA A 113 2.82 -0.63 3.58
N ALA A 114 2.43 -1.82 3.10
CA ALA A 114 1.49 -2.70 3.79
C ALA A 114 2.03 -3.15 5.16
N ALA A 115 3.30 -3.58 5.20
CA ALA A 115 3.94 -4.04 6.43
C ALA A 115 4.05 -2.94 7.50
N ALA A 116 4.34 -1.70 7.09
CA ALA A 116 4.42 -0.54 7.97
C ALA A 116 3.08 -0.17 8.65
N GLN A 117 1.93 -0.57 8.09
CA GLN A 117 0.62 -0.24 8.67
C GLN A 117 0.40 -0.87 10.05
N GLY A 118 1.00 -2.03 10.31
CA GLY A 118 0.77 -2.80 11.53
C GLY A 118 1.44 -2.21 12.78
N ASP A 119 2.32 -1.24 12.63
CA ASP A 119 2.98 -0.50 13.73
C ASP A 119 2.05 0.59 14.30
N ALA A 120 1.36 1.32 13.41
CA ALA A 120 0.54 2.49 13.74
C ALA A 120 -0.75 2.19 14.54
N ASP A 121 -1.11 0.92 14.72
CA ASP A 121 -2.24 0.49 15.56
C ASP A 121 -1.78 0.08 16.98
N MET A 122 -0.54 -0.39 17.15
CA MET A 122 0.00 -0.73 18.49
C MET A 122 0.21 0.53 19.35
N ASP A 123 0.67 1.62 18.74
CA ASP A 123 0.79 2.92 19.41
C ASP A 123 -0.57 3.52 19.84
N ARG A 124 -1.66 3.19 19.13
CA ARG A 124 -3.01 3.70 19.45
C ARG A 124 -3.77 2.84 20.45
N SER A 125 -3.47 1.54 20.54
CA SER A 125 -4.08 0.64 21.52
C SER A 125 -3.38 0.63 22.89
N GLY A 126 -2.21 1.28 23.02
CA GLY A 126 -1.40 1.29 24.24
C GLY A 126 -1.87 2.16 25.41
N GLY A 127 -3.01 2.85 25.33
CA GLY A 127 -3.46 3.75 26.41
C GLY A 127 -4.90 4.21 26.27
N GLY A 128 -5.86 3.36 26.62
CA GLY A 128 -7.26 3.75 26.67
C GLY A 128 -8.06 2.78 27.52
N ASP A 129 -8.48 3.26 28.68
CA ASP A 129 -9.48 2.67 29.57
C ASP A 129 -10.59 1.95 28.76
N MET A 130 -10.80 0.65 29.01
CA MET A 130 -12.00 -0.06 28.55
C MET A 130 -13.21 0.38 29.41
N GLY A 131 -13.44 1.69 29.44
CA GLY A 131 -14.56 2.36 30.07
C GLY A 131 -15.70 2.51 29.07
N ARG A 132 -16.58 1.51 29.07
CA ARG A 132 -18.01 1.53 28.74
C ARG A 132 -18.60 2.76 27.98
N SER A 133 -19.22 2.45 26.85
CA SER A 133 -20.40 3.09 26.23
C SER A 133 -20.23 4.31 25.31
N GLY A 134 -20.77 4.16 24.10
CA GLY A 134 -21.13 5.26 23.21
C GLY A 134 -21.47 4.73 21.83
N ALA A 135 -22.71 4.92 21.38
CA ALA A 135 -23.13 4.62 20.01
C ALA A 135 -22.40 5.56 19.03
N GLY A 136 -21.21 5.16 18.61
CA GLY A 136 -20.45 5.71 17.50
C GLY A 136 -20.13 4.59 16.52
N ASP A 137 -19.86 4.95 15.26
CA ASP A 137 -19.51 4.01 14.18
C ASP A 137 -18.60 2.89 14.69
N PRO A 138 -18.80 1.62 14.25
CA PRO A 138 -17.99 0.52 14.73
C PRO A 138 -16.53 0.82 14.41
N VAL A 139 -15.78 1.16 15.46
CA VAL A 139 -14.32 1.22 15.45
C VAL A 139 -13.87 -0.07 14.78
N GLU A 140 -13.25 0.03 13.60
CA GLU A 140 -12.85 -1.13 12.80
C GLU A 140 -12.19 -2.15 13.73
N ALA A 141 -12.85 -3.30 13.93
CA ALA A 141 -12.35 -4.29 14.87
C ALA A 141 -10.92 -4.68 14.46
N PRO A 142 -9.94 -4.67 15.38
CA PRO A 142 -8.51 -4.77 15.08
C PRO A 142 -8.16 -6.01 14.22
N TYR A 143 -8.94 -7.08 14.34
CA TYR A 143 -8.81 -8.29 13.54
C TYR A 143 -9.06 -8.08 12.03
N ARG A 144 -10.02 -7.22 11.62
CA ARG A 144 -10.26 -6.95 10.19
C ARG A 144 -9.06 -6.30 9.52
N ARG A 145 -8.40 -5.39 10.23
CA ARG A 145 -7.28 -4.65 9.67
C ARG A 145 -6.04 -5.51 9.53
N GLU A 146 -5.79 -6.37 10.52
CA GLU A 146 -4.73 -7.36 10.42
C GLU A 146 -4.99 -8.35 9.27
N ASP A 147 -6.24 -8.78 9.06
CA ASP A 147 -6.62 -9.60 7.91
C ASP A 147 -6.42 -8.89 6.56
N GLU A 148 -6.72 -7.59 6.49
CA GLU A 148 -6.47 -6.79 5.29
C GLU A 148 -4.97 -6.65 5.00
N ILE A 149 -4.15 -6.40 6.02
CA ILE A 149 -2.69 -6.35 5.88
C ILE A 149 -2.16 -7.72 5.44
N ARG A 150 -2.63 -8.81 6.07
CA ARG A 150 -2.27 -10.19 5.71
C ARG A 150 -2.59 -10.46 4.24
N GLY A 151 -3.82 -10.15 3.82
CA GLY A 151 -4.28 -10.35 2.45
C GLY A 151 -3.51 -9.51 1.42
N LEU A 152 -3.14 -8.28 1.77
CA LEU A 152 -2.35 -7.41 0.88
C LEU A 152 -0.90 -7.91 0.74
N VAL A 153 -0.25 -8.29 1.84
CA VAL A 153 1.11 -8.88 1.81
C VAL A 153 1.10 -10.17 1.00
N HIS A 154 0.14 -11.06 1.24
CA HIS A 154 -0.01 -12.33 0.53
C HIS A 154 -0.24 -12.12 -0.98
N ARG A 155 -1.21 -11.26 -1.35
CA ARG A 155 -1.50 -10.94 -2.75
C ARG A 155 -0.27 -10.35 -3.45
N THR A 156 0.45 -9.43 -2.80
CA THR A 156 1.66 -8.81 -3.36
C THR A 156 2.78 -9.84 -3.52
N GLY A 157 2.96 -10.72 -2.54
CA GLY A 157 3.91 -11.82 -2.61
C GLY A 157 3.63 -12.77 -3.78
N LEU A 158 2.37 -13.16 -3.98
CA LEU A 158 1.95 -13.98 -5.13
C LEU A 158 2.25 -13.32 -6.49
N LEU A 159 2.18 -11.99 -6.58
CA LEU A 159 2.53 -11.27 -7.80
C LEU A 159 4.06 -11.26 -8.02
N LEU A 160 4.84 -11.05 -6.96
CA LEU A 160 6.31 -11.00 -7.01
C LEU A 160 6.92 -12.35 -7.43
N VAL A 161 6.44 -13.47 -6.87
CA VAL A 161 7.00 -14.81 -7.17
C VAL A 161 6.71 -15.32 -8.58
N ARG A 162 5.94 -14.59 -9.39
CA ARG A 162 5.73 -14.90 -10.82
C ARG A 162 7.03 -14.80 -11.63
N THR A 163 8.06 -14.18 -11.09
CA THR A 163 9.39 -14.03 -11.72
C THR A 163 10.49 -14.40 -10.72
N PRO A 164 11.64 -14.95 -11.17
CA PRO A 164 12.79 -15.20 -10.31
C PRO A 164 13.32 -13.92 -9.64
N GLU A 165 13.33 -12.80 -10.37
CA GLU A 165 13.74 -11.49 -9.89
C GLU A 165 12.82 -11.02 -8.75
N GLY A 166 11.51 -11.12 -8.96
CA GLY A 166 10.52 -10.76 -7.95
C GLY A 166 10.54 -11.67 -6.73
N ALA A 167 10.79 -12.98 -6.89
CA ALA A 167 10.98 -13.89 -5.76
C ALA A 167 12.21 -13.51 -4.91
N THR A 168 13.30 -13.09 -5.55
CA THR A 168 14.51 -12.61 -4.85
C THR A 168 14.25 -11.30 -4.12
N LEU A 169 13.49 -10.38 -4.73
CA LEU A 169 13.08 -9.13 -4.09
C LEU A 169 12.16 -9.39 -2.90
N LEU A 170 11.18 -10.28 -3.03
CA LEU A 170 10.29 -10.66 -1.94
C LEU A 170 11.05 -11.24 -0.75
N ASP A 171 11.98 -12.16 -0.98
CA ASP A 171 12.81 -12.73 0.08
C ASP A 171 13.61 -11.65 0.82
N ARG A 172 14.23 -10.74 0.07
CA ARG A 172 14.99 -9.62 0.65
C ARG A 172 14.08 -8.65 1.41
N GLY A 173 12.95 -8.26 0.83
CA GLY A 173 11.98 -7.33 1.41
C GLY A 173 11.38 -7.87 2.70
N LEU A 174 10.91 -9.13 2.71
CA LEU A 174 10.40 -9.76 3.93
C LEU A 174 11.46 -9.88 5.03
N ALA A 175 12.72 -10.19 4.67
CA ALA A 175 13.82 -10.21 5.61
C ALA A 175 14.14 -8.80 6.17
N ASP A 176 14.11 -7.78 5.32
CA ASP A 176 14.33 -6.39 5.73
C ASP A 176 13.24 -5.89 6.67
N LEU A 177 11.97 -6.10 6.29
CA LEU A 177 10.80 -5.79 7.11
C LEU A 177 10.85 -6.52 8.46
N GLY A 178 11.28 -7.79 8.48
CA GLY A 178 11.47 -8.52 9.72
C GLY A 178 12.44 -7.84 10.69
N ARG A 179 13.49 -7.20 10.18
CA ARG A 179 14.51 -6.51 11.00
C ARG A 179 14.08 -5.11 11.41
N HIS A 180 13.38 -4.39 10.55
CA HIS A 180 13.15 -2.95 10.71
C HIS A 180 11.74 -2.56 11.11
N VAL A 181 10.73 -3.42 10.89
CA VAL A 181 9.35 -3.15 11.27
C VAL A 181 9.00 -3.89 12.56
N PRO A 182 8.77 -3.18 13.68
CA PRO A 182 8.42 -3.79 14.95
C PRO A 182 7.22 -4.74 14.84
N GLY A 183 7.33 -5.92 15.45
CA GLY A 183 6.26 -6.93 15.47
C GLY A 183 5.99 -7.63 14.13
N PHE A 184 6.59 -7.20 13.02
CA PHE A 184 6.36 -7.82 11.71
C PHE A 184 6.81 -9.29 11.67
N ALA A 185 7.99 -9.60 12.20
CA ALA A 185 8.51 -10.97 12.25
C ALA A 185 7.57 -11.91 13.05
N ALA A 186 7.05 -11.45 14.19
CA ALA A 186 6.10 -12.23 14.99
C ALA A 186 4.77 -12.45 14.25
N ARG A 187 4.28 -11.41 13.56
CA ARG A 187 3.05 -11.50 12.75
C ARG A 187 3.21 -12.48 11.59
N MET A 188 4.32 -12.40 10.85
CA MET A 188 4.65 -13.34 9.78
C MET A 188 4.74 -14.78 10.30
N ALA A 189 5.44 -15.00 11.43
CA ALA A 189 5.54 -16.33 12.03
C ALA A 189 4.17 -16.90 12.42
N ARG A 190 3.26 -16.06 12.94
CA ARG A 190 1.88 -16.46 13.26
C ARG A 190 1.12 -16.86 12.00
N TRP A 191 1.15 -16.05 10.95
CA TRP A 191 0.47 -16.37 9.68
C TRP A 191 0.99 -17.65 9.03
N LEU A 192 2.32 -17.86 9.07
CA LEU A 192 2.95 -19.09 8.58
C LEU A 192 2.56 -20.33 9.39
N THR A 193 2.23 -20.17 10.67
CA THR A 193 1.77 -21.27 11.54
C THR A 193 0.28 -21.54 11.35
N GLU A 194 -0.53 -20.49 11.15
CA GLU A 194 -1.98 -20.58 10.95
C GLU A 194 -2.36 -21.23 9.61
N ALA A 195 -1.63 -20.91 8.53
CA ALA A 195 -1.95 -21.36 7.18
C ALA A 195 -0.67 -21.64 6.35
N PRO A 196 0.12 -22.67 6.69
CA PRO A 196 1.42 -22.91 6.06
C PRO A 196 1.34 -23.07 4.53
N ASP A 197 0.31 -23.76 4.05
CA ASP A 197 0.12 -24.03 2.61
C ASP A 197 -0.13 -22.75 1.80
N ASP A 198 -0.74 -21.72 2.40
CA ASP A 198 -0.99 -20.44 1.73
C ASP A 198 0.30 -19.66 1.46
N TRP A 199 1.34 -19.90 2.27
CA TRP A 199 2.63 -19.20 2.19
C TRP A 199 3.75 -20.07 1.63
N ALA A 200 3.48 -21.36 1.40
CA ALA A 200 4.43 -22.32 0.86
C ALA A 200 4.92 -21.89 -0.52
N GLY A 201 6.24 -21.91 -0.72
CA GLY A 201 6.87 -21.46 -1.97
C GLY A 201 6.94 -19.95 -2.17
N MET A 202 6.27 -19.14 -1.32
CA MET A 202 6.36 -17.68 -1.35
C MET A 202 7.51 -17.15 -0.49
N VAL A 203 7.67 -17.70 0.72
CA VAL A 203 8.70 -17.23 1.65
C VAL A 203 10.03 -17.91 1.34
N GLY A 204 10.97 -17.13 0.81
CA GLY A 204 12.32 -17.60 0.52
C GLY A 204 13.15 -17.91 1.78
N PRO A 205 14.32 -18.55 1.60
CA PRO A 205 15.16 -19.01 2.70
C PRO A 205 15.74 -17.88 3.57
N GLY A 206 15.96 -16.68 3.02
CA GLY A 206 16.52 -15.54 3.74
C GLY A 206 15.50 -14.89 4.67
N ALA A 207 14.29 -14.66 4.17
CA ALA A 207 13.14 -14.19 4.95
C ALA A 207 12.82 -15.17 6.07
N ARG A 208 12.72 -16.45 5.73
CA ARG A 208 12.45 -17.53 6.68
C ARG A 208 13.42 -17.56 7.85
N ARG A 209 14.74 -17.61 7.56
CA ARG A 209 15.78 -17.60 8.60
C ARG A 209 15.67 -16.36 9.50
N THR A 210 15.38 -15.20 8.90
CA THR A 210 15.24 -13.95 9.65
C THR A 210 14.02 -13.97 10.57
N ILE A 211 12.88 -14.43 10.06
CA ILE A 211 11.63 -14.56 10.82
C ILE A 211 11.81 -15.54 11.98
N GLU A 212 12.38 -16.73 11.73
CA GLU A 212 12.63 -17.74 12.77
C GLU A 212 13.54 -17.20 13.88
N ASN A 213 14.62 -16.52 13.51
CA ASN A 213 15.58 -15.94 14.47
C ASN A 213 14.94 -14.86 15.35
N LEU A 214 14.09 -14.00 14.77
CA LEU A 214 13.51 -12.85 15.48
C LEU A 214 12.23 -13.20 16.23
N ALA A 215 11.44 -14.14 15.73
CA ALA A 215 10.23 -14.62 16.42
C ALA A 215 10.54 -15.68 17.49
N GLY A 216 11.71 -16.33 17.42
CA GLY A 216 12.08 -17.43 18.32
C GLY A 216 11.27 -18.71 18.09
N VAL A 217 10.64 -18.85 16.93
CA VAL A 217 9.75 -19.97 16.56
C VAL A 217 10.26 -20.61 15.26
N ARG A 218 10.26 -21.95 15.18
CA ARG A 218 10.56 -22.68 13.94
C ARG A 218 9.38 -22.56 12.97
N VAL A 219 9.62 -22.09 11.75
CA VAL A 219 8.59 -21.94 10.71
C VAL A 219 8.50 -23.24 9.89
N PRO A 220 7.30 -23.78 9.61
CA PRO A 220 7.10 -25.07 8.92
C PRO A 220 7.42 -25.04 7.42
N ALA A 221 8.24 -26.00 6.96
CA ALA A 221 8.93 -26.07 5.65
C ALA A 221 8.05 -25.76 4.45
#